data_AF-A0A7X7B5R2-F1
#
_entry.id   AF-A0A7X7B5R2-F1
#
_cell.length_a   1.000
_cell.length_b   1.000
_cell.length_c   1.000
_cell.angle_alpha   90.00
_cell.angle_beta   90.00
_cell.angle_gamma   90.00
#
_symmetry.space_group_name_H-M   'P 1'
#
loop_
_entity.id
_entity.type
_entity.pdbx_description
1 polymer ?
#
loop_
_entity_poly.entity_id
_entity_poly.type
_entity_poly.pdbx_seq_one_letter_code
_entity_poly.pdbx_strand_id
1 'polypeptide(L)'
;MNKDMNMNMNTNTNTNTNMNKNTNTNTNTNTNTNTYKIDIEKYEEFVRSHQKGHFMQSVKWAKVKSNWANEIITVEDAGGNIKGAMSLLIRKVPFINRTIMYSPRGPVCDIHDADTLKALIEKAKTVAKAYKSYVLKIDPDVEKADEEFARIIKSLGFKIKNESKNFEGIQPRFVFRLDTRSKTEEELLMSFNQKARYNIRLAARKGVEIRIGSKEDIPEFHKIMVETGIRDKFVVRSPAYFEKMLDCLG
;
A
#
# COMPACT_ATOMS: atom_id res chain seq x y z
N MET A 1 47.17 -45.91 -23.89
CA MET A 1 48.16 -46.24 -22.85
C MET A 1 47.63 -45.71 -21.52
N ASN A 2 47.00 -46.61 -20.75
CA ASN A 2 46.69 -46.60 -19.30
C ASN A 2 46.00 -45.38 -18.65
N LYS A 3 45.05 -45.50 -17.72
CA LYS A 3 44.28 -46.62 -17.16
C LYS A 3 43.30 -46.01 -16.13
N ASP A 4 42.06 -46.47 -16.16
CA ASP A 4 41.10 -46.70 -15.06
C ASP A 4 41.32 -46.03 -13.68
N MET A 5 40.26 -45.45 -13.11
CA MET A 5 39.55 -46.14 -12.03
C MET A 5 38.16 -45.56 -11.76
N ASN A 6 37.19 -46.45 -11.93
CA ASN A 6 35.79 -46.36 -11.61
C ASN A 6 35.61 -46.78 -10.13
N MET A 7 34.74 -46.13 -9.35
CA MET A 7 34.17 -46.78 -8.18
C MET A 7 32.69 -46.46 -8.04
N ASN A 8 31.93 -47.52 -8.20
CA ASN A 8 30.50 -47.68 -8.19
C ASN A 8 30.08 -48.00 -6.74
N MET A 9 28.99 -47.42 -6.22
CA MET A 9 28.20 -48.09 -5.18
C MET A 9 26.72 -47.80 -5.38
N ASN A 10 26.04 -48.87 -5.76
CA ASN A 10 24.61 -49.08 -5.75
C ASN A 10 24.25 -49.78 -4.43
N THR A 11 23.10 -49.49 -3.82
CA THR A 11 22.02 -50.47 -3.48
C THR A 11 21.01 -49.91 -2.46
N ASN A 12 19.75 -49.96 -2.89
CA ASN A 12 18.48 -50.16 -2.14
C ASN A 12 18.58 -50.60 -0.66
N THR A 13 17.68 -50.12 0.21
CA THR A 13 16.35 -50.71 0.50
C THR A 13 15.59 -49.96 1.62
N ASN A 14 14.31 -49.71 1.32
CA ASN A 14 13.08 -49.82 2.12
C ASN A 14 13.01 -49.73 3.66
N THR A 15 11.87 -49.14 4.05
CA THR A 15 10.95 -49.43 5.17
C THR A 15 11.10 -48.72 6.54
N ASN A 16 10.06 -47.91 6.80
CA ASN A 16 9.14 -47.92 7.95
C ASN A 16 9.35 -47.00 9.16
N THR A 17 8.27 -46.23 9.39
CA THR A 17 7.69 -45.80 10.68
C THR A 17 8.57 -45.06 11.69
N ASN A 18 8.27 -43.77 11.94
CA ASN A 18 7.49 -43.46 13.14
C ASN A 18 6.97 -42.02 13.21
N MET A 19 5.84 -41.94 13.89
CA MET A 19 5.04 -40.77 14.26
C MET A 19 5.78 -39.73 15.12
N ASN A 20 5.41 -38.47 14.87
CA ASN A 20 5.04 -37.46 15.87
C ASN A 20 6.14 -36.92 16.81
N LYS A 21 6.51 -35.65 16.61
CA LYS A 21 6.69 -34.70 17.73
C LYS A 21 6.44 -33.27 17.26
N ASN A 22 5.20 -32.89 17.50
CA ASN A 22 4.69 -31.55 17.69
C ASN A 22 5.65 -30.70 18.56
N THR A 23 6.20 -29.62 18.03
CA THR A 23 6.80 -28.54 18.84
C THR A 23 6.23 -27.20 18.39
N ASN A 24 5.06 -26.91 18.95
CA ASN A 24 4.53 -25.59 19.17
C ASN A 24 5.60 -24.68 19.81
N THR A 25 6.08 -23.68 19.10
CA THR A 25 6.75 -22.53 19.71
C THR A 25 5.83 -21.31 19.61
N ASN A 26 4.87 -21.31 20.53
CA ASN A 26 4.11 -20.13 20.95
C ASN A 26 5.09 -19.04 21.39
N THR A 27 5.28 -18.02 20.56
CA THR A 27 5.87 -16.75 21.00
C THR A 27 4.74 -15.76 21.25
N ASN A 28 4.12 -15.93 22.42
CA ASN A 28 3.23 -14.95 23.03
C ASN A 28 4.01 -13.66 23.25
N THR A 29 3.77 -12.66 22.41
CA THR A 29 4.12 -11.26 22.71
C THR A 29 2.84 -10.54 23.11
N ASN A 30 2.49 -10.69 24.39
CA ASN A 30 1.47 -9.86 25.05
C ASN A 30 1.92 -8.40 24.98
N THR A 31 1.36 -7.66 24.03
CA THR A 31 1.35 -6.19 24.05
C THR A 31 -0.06 -5.78 24.38
N ASN A 32 -0.30 -5.45 25.66
CA ASN A 32 -1.48 -4.72 26.11
C ASN A 32 -1.48 -3.35 25.42
N THR A 33 -2.06 -3.31 24.22
CA THR A 33 -2.50 -2.08 23.59
C THR A 33 -4.01 -2.03 23.78
N ASN A 34 -4.53 -0.91 24.28
CA ASN A 34 -5.96 -0.63 24.28
C ASN A 34 -6.41 -0.53 22.81
N THR A 35 -6.63 -1.67 22.17
CA THR A 35 -7.19 -1.74 20.83
C THR A 35 -8.67 -1.47 20.99
N TYR A 36 -9.10 -0.24 20.70
CA TYR A 36 -10.51 0.03 20.43
C TYR A 36 -10.94 -1.01 19.40
N LYS A 37 -11.92 -1.85 19.74
CA LYS A 37 -12.41 -2.89 18.84
C LYS A 37 -13.13 -2.19 17.68
N ILE A 38 -12.40 -1.96 16.59
CA ILE A 38 -12.93 -1.28 15.41
C ILE A 38 -13.78 -2.27 14.62
N ASP A 39 -14.96 -1.82 14.24
CA ASP A 39 -15.77 -2.49 13.24
C ASP A 39 -15.09 -2.32 11.87
N ILE A 40 -14.45 -3.40 11.41
CA ILE A 40 -13.67 -3.41 10.16
C ILE A 40 -14.56 -3.25 8.93
N GLU A 41 -15.78 -3.77 8.95
CA GLU A 41 -16.69 -3.66 7.82
C GLU A 41 -17.16 -2.21 7.65
N LYS A 42 -17.56 -1.59 8.77
CA LYS A 42 -17.92 -0.16 8.80
C LYS A 42 -16.74 0.73 8.39
N TYR A 43 -15.53 0.40 8.83
CA TYR A 43 -14.32 1.10 8.43
C TYR A 43 -14.03 0.99 6.92
N GLU A 44 -14.06 -0.23 6.36
CA GLU A 44 -13.80 -0.45 4.94
C GLU A 44 -14.85 0.26 4.07
N GLU A 45 -16.12 0.25 4.48
CA GLU A 45 -17.17 0.94 3.76
C GLU A 45 -17.01 2.46 3.83
N PHE A 46 -16.63 3.01 4.98
CA PHE A 46 -16.27 4.43 5.09
C PHE A 46 -15.10 4.79 4.17
N VAL A 47 -14.01 4.01 4.19
CA VAL A 47 -12.85 4.27 3.31
C VAL A 47 -13.21 4.17 1.84
N ARG A 48 -14.08 3.23 1.45
CA ARG A 48 -14.50 3.03 0.05
C ARG A 48 -15.39 4.17 -0.46
N SER A 49 -16.33 4.63 0.35
CA SER A 49 -17.36 5.61 -0.04
C SER A 49 -16.90 7.06 0.09
N HIS A 50 -15.90 7.34 0.93
CA HIS A 50 -15.44 8.70 1.19
C HIS A 50 -14.65 9.28 -0.01
N GLN A 51 -14.85 10.57 -0.33
CA GLN A 51 -14.18 11.25 -1.45
C GLN A 51 -12.63 11.25 -1.34
N LYS A 52 -12.13 11.27 -0.10
CA LYS A 52 -10.70 11.14 0.24
C LYS A 52 -10.26 9.70 0.54
N GLY A 53 -11.13 8.73 0.25
CA GLY A 53 -10.84 7.31 0.35
C GLY A 53 -9.69 6.89 -0.57
N HIS A 54 -8.87 5.95 -0.11
CA HIS A 54 -7.76 5.43 -0.91
C HIS A 54 -7.49 3.96 -0.57
N PHE A 55 -7.19 3.12 -1.56
CA PHE A 55 -6.98 1.68 -1.33
C PHE A 55 -5.84 1.39 -0.33
N MET A 56 -4.86 2.29 -0.22
CA MET A 56 -3.77 2.17 0.76
C MET A 56 -4.22 2.37 2.22
N GLN A 57 -5.42 2.88 2.45
CA GLN A 57 -6.03 2.94 3.76
C GLN A 57 -6.80 1.65 4.08
N SER A 58 -7.12 0.79 3.11
CA SER A 58 -7.82 -0.48 3.36
C SER A 58 -6.98 -1.46 4.19
N VAL A 59 -7.65 -2.29 4.99
CA VAL A 59 -7.07 -3.46 5.66
C VAL A 59 -6.46 -4.45 4.67
N LYS A 60 -6.94 -4.47 3.42
CA LYS A 60 -6.33 -5.25 2.34
C LYS A 60 -4.91 -4.78 2.04
N TRP A 61 -4.66 -3.47 2.08
CA TRP A 61 -3.31 -2.94 1.92
C TRP A 61 -2.40 -3.27 3.12
N ALA A 62 -2.95 -3.28 4.33
CA ALA A 62 -2.21 -3.75 5.50
C ALA A 62 -1.75 -5.21 5.33
N LYS A 63 -2.58 -6.08 4.74
CA LYS A 63 -2.18 -7.45 4.39
C LYS A 63 -1.04 -7.49 3.37
N VAL A 64 -1.08 -6.65 2.32
CA VAL A 64 0.06 -6.49 1.39
C VAL A 64 1.33 -6.11 2.15
N LYS A 65 1.20 -5.20 3.12
CA LYS A 65 2.29 -4.73 3.98
C LYS A 65 2.46 -5.56 5.26
N SER A 66 2.18 -6.86 5.26
CA SER A 66 2.24 -7.70 6.48
C SER A 66 3.58 -7.71 7.26
N ASN A 67 4.67 -7.19 6.67
CA ASN A 67 5.94 -6.96 7.37
C ASN A 67 5.97 -5.64 8.18
N TRP A 68 4.88 -4.89 8.17
CA TRP A 68 4.59 -3.73 9.00
C TRP A 68 3.46 -4.13 9.95
N ALA A 69 3.54 -3.69 11.21
CA ALA A 69 2.36 -3.73 12.06
C ALA A 69 1.34 -2.72 11.53
N ASN A 70 0.06 -2.98 11.75
CA ASN A 70 -1.00 -2.07 11.35
C ASN A 70 -1.94 -1.79 12.52
N GLU A 71 -2.22 -0.52 12.72
CA GLU A 71 -3.22 -0.03 13.67
C GLU A 71 -4.19 0.85 12.89
N ILE A 72 -5.47 0.77 13.23
CA ILE A 72 -6.50 1.63 12.65
C ILE A 72 -7.02 2.51 13.77
N ILE A 73 -7.29 3.77 13.44
CA ILE A 73 -7.95 4.70 14.36
C ILE A 73 -9.12 5.36 13.62
N THR A 74 -10.23 5.55 14.32
CA THR A 74 -11.44 6.20 13.81
C THR A 74 -11.83 7.35 14.72
N VAL A 75 -12.56 8.32 14.19
CA VAL A 75 -13.28 9.37 14.93
C VAL A 75 -14.73 9.27 14.47
N GLU A 76 -15.63 9.22 15.44
CA GLU A 76 -17.07 9.10 15.21
C GLU A 76 -17.78 10.42 15.50
N ASP A 77 -18.92 10.63 14.86
CA ASP A 77 -19.85 11.70 15.20
C ASP A 77 -20.73 11.32 16.41
N ALA A 78 -21.65 12.19 16.80
CA ALA A 78 -22.55 11.95 17.94
C ALA A 78 -23.53 10.78 17.69
N GLY A 79 -23.79 10.42 16.43
CA GLY A 79 -24.60 9.25 16.05
C GLY A 79 -23.79 7.96 15.96
N GLY A 80 -22.49 8.00 16.27
CA GLY A 80 -21.58 6.87 16.18
C GLY A 80 -21.14 6.56 14.75
N ASN A 81 -21.41 7.40 13.75
CA ASN A 81 -20.92 7.17 12.39
C ASN A 81 -19.46 7.62 12.28
N ILE A 82 -18.65 6.89 11.50
CA ILE A 82 -17.27 7.28 11.26
C ILE A 82 -17.27 8.58 10.44
N LYS A 83 -16.64 9.63 10.96
CA LYS A 83 -16.40 10.90 10.26
C LYS A 83 -14.94 11.12 9.90
N GLY A 84 -14.03 10.32 10.47
CA GLY A 84 -12.64 10.31 10.09
C GLY A 84 -11.95 9.00 10.45
N ALA A 85 -10.99 8.58 9.64
CA ALA A 85 -10.24 7.37 9.88
C ALA A 85 -8.80 7.47 9.38
N MET A 86 -7.91 6.66 9.95
CA MET A 86 -6.51 6.60 9.54
C MET A 86 -5.96 5.19 9.78
N SER A 87 -5.46 4.55 8.71
CA SER A 87 -4.66 3.33 8.79
C SER A 87 -3.19 3.68 9.00
N LEU A 88 -2.58 3.14 10.05
CA LEU A 88 -1.22 3.43 10.49
C LEU A 88 -0.35 2.19 10.23
N LEU A 89 0.58 2.29 9.29
CA LEU A 89 1.62 1.28 9.10
C LEU A 89 2.81 1.61 10.00
N ILE A 90 3.24 0.64 10.80
CA ILE A 90 4.27 0.81 11.82
C ILE A 90 5.43 -0.14 11.52
N ARG A 91 6.65 0.41 11.40
CA ARG A 91 7.87 -0.38 11.15
C ARG A 91 8.98 -0.03 12.11
N LYS A 92 9.64 -1.06 12.66
CA LYS A 92 10.88 -0.90 13.44
C LYS A 92 11.99 -0.35 12.56
N VAL A 93 12.76 0.59 13.09
CA VAL A 93 13.95 1.08 12.39
C VAL A 93 15.16 0.23 12.82
N PRO A 94 16.01 -0.22 11.89
CA PRO A 94 17.23 -0.95 12.24
C PRO A 94 18.11 -0.15 13.20
N PHE A 95 18.76 -0.85 14.14
CA PHE A 95 19.75 -0.31 15.07
C PHE A 95 19.25 0.70 16.12
N ILE A 96 17.99 1.14 16.07
CA ILE A 96 17.38 2.00 17.09
C ILE A 96 16.14 1.31 17.68
N ASN A 97 15.95 1.39 19.00
CA ASN A 97 14.76 0.84 19.66
C ASN A 97 13.55 1.80 19.50
N ARG A 98 13.21 2.13 18.26
CA ARG A 98 12.15 3.06 17.85
C ARG A 98 11.47 2.57 16.56
N THR A 99 10.27 3.08 16.32
CA THR A 99 9.51 2.79 15.10
C THR A 99 9.25 4.06 14.28
N ILE A 100 8.91 3.88 13.00
CA ILE A 100 8.26 4.89 12.18
C ILE A 100 6.80 4.53 12.01
N MET A 101 5.95 5.54 11.97
CA MET A 101 4.54 5.40 11.64
C MET A 101 4.24 6.15 10.33
N TYR A 102 3.49 5.52 9.45
CA TYR A 102 3.18 6.05 8.13
C TYR A 102 1.74 5.73 7.77
N SER A 103 0.96 6.76 7.42
CA SER A 103 -0.38 6.61 6.86
C SER A 103 -0.37 6.99 5.38
N PRO A 104 -0.21 6.01 4.46
CA PRO A 104 -0.15 6.28 3.02
C PRO A 104 -1.49 6.80 2.50
N ARG A 105 -1.51 8.01 1.93
CA ARG A 105 -2.69 8.73 1.44
C ARG A 105 -3.77 9.01 2.49
N GLY A 106 -3.47 8.77 3.76
CA GLY A 106 -4.36 9.14 4.87
C GLY A 106 -4.07 10.54 5.41
N PRO A 107 -4.91 11.06 6.31
CA PRO A 107 -6.17 10.46 6.79
C PRO A 107 -7.30 10.45 5.74
N VAL A 108 -8.35 9.67 6.03
CA VAL A 108 -9.64 9.72 5.33
C VAL A 108 -10.62 10.48 6.20
N CYS A 109 -10.88 11.73 5.88
CA CYS A 109 -11.88 12.58 6.51
C CYS A 109 -12.13 13.80 5.62
N ASP A 110 -13.06 14.67 6.02
CA ASP A 110 -13.03 16.05 5.54
C ASP A 110 -11.71 16.69 6.00
N ILE A 111 -10.91 17.13 5.03
CA ILE A 111 -9.58 17.70 5.26
C ILE A 111 -9.64 19.14 5.78
N HIS A 112 -10.81 19.78 5.74
CA HIS A 112 -11.06 21.09 6.33
C HIS A 112 -11.72 21.01 7.72
N ASP A 113 -12.15 19.81 8.17
CA ASP A 113 -12.59 19.58 9.56
C ASP A 113 -11.38 19.46 10.49
N ALA A 114 -10.97 20.60 11.05
CA ALA A 114 -9.83 20.71 11.96
C ALA A 114 -10.01 19.88 13.25
N ASP A 115 -11.23 19.72 13.75
CA ASP A 115 -11.50 18.98 14.97
C ASP A 115 -11.37 17.48 14.76
N THR A 116 -11.87 16.96 13.64
CA THR A 116 -11.68 15.55 13.25
C THR A 116 -10.20 15.24 13.01
N LEU A 117 -9.49 16.11 12.30
CA LEU A 117 -8.04 15.96 12.10
C LEU A 117 -7.28 15.97 13.43
N LYS A 118 -7.59 16.90 14.33
CA LYS A 118 -6.99 16.98 15.66
C LYS A 118 -7.25 15.70 16.45
N ALA A 119 -8.49 15.21 16.48
CA ALA A 119 -8.85 13.98 17.18
C ALA A 119 -8.12 12.74 16.62
N LEU A 120 -8.00 12.63 15.29
CA LEU A 120 -7.21 11.56 14.66
C LEU A 120 -5.73 11.65 15.06
N ILE A 121 -5.15 12.85 15.06
CA ILE A 121 -3.74 13.05 15.41
C ILE A 121 -3.48 12.74 16.89
N GLU A 122 -4.38 13.08 17.81
CA GLU A 122 -4.26 12.71 19.23
C GLU A 122 -4.37 11.18 19.44
N LYS A 123 -5.28 10.50 18.72
CA LYS A 123 -5.34 9.04 18.71
C LYS A 123 -4.06 8.44 18.14
N ALA A 124 -3.53 9.00 17.05
CA ALA A 124 -2.26 8.58 16.47
C ALA A 124 -1.07 8.79 17.41
N LYS A 125 -1.03 9.89 18.18
CA LYS A 125 -0.01 10.10 19.24
C LYS A 125 -0.06 9.04 20.32
N THR A 126 -1.25 8.55 20.67
CA THR A 126 -1.42 7.44 21.62
C THR A 126 -0.80 6.14 21.07
N VAL A 127 -1.09 5.81 19.80
CA VAL A 127 -0.46 4.69 19.09
C VAL A 127 1.06 4.87 19.01
N ALA A 128 1.53 6.07 18.65
CA ALA A 128 2.95 6.38 18.56
C ALA A 128 3.69 6.16 19.88
N LYS A 129 3.09 6.52 21.02
CA LYS A 129 3.68 6.25 22.35
C LYS A 129 3.78 4.75 22.63
N ALA A 130 2.71 3.99 22.37
CA ALA A 130 2.68 2.54 22.57
C ALA A 130 3.75 1.81 21.75
N TYR A 131 3.94 2.23 20.50
CA TYR A 131 4.90 1.63 19.57
C TYR A 131 6.29 2.31 19.58
N LYS A 132 6.53 3.30 20.46
CA LYS A 132 7.76 4.10 20.51
C LYS A 132 8.11 4.72 19.14
N SER A 133 7.11 5.20 18.42
CA SER A 133 7.28 5.88 17.14
C SER A 133 7.82 7.29 17.34
N TYR A 134 8.89 7.64 16.62
CA TYR A 134 9.47 8.98 16.70
C TYR A 134 8.95 9.94 15.63
N VAL A 135 8.21 9.44 14.65
CA VAL A 135 7.64 10.24 13.56
C VAL A 135 6.36 9.57 13.03
N LEU A 136 5.35 10.41 12.76
CA LEU A 136 4.21 10.09 11.91
C LEU A 136 4.40 10.80 10.58
N LYS A 137 4.34 10.05 9.49
CA LYS A 137 4.28 10.58 8.12
C LYS A 137 2.89 10.36 7.54
N ILE A 138 2.37 11.39 6.88
CA ILE A 138 1.14 11.33 6.10
C ILE A 138 1.40 12.02 4.75
N ASP A 139 0.70 11.60 3.72
CA ASP A 139 0.73 12.19 2.38
C ASP A 139 -0.67 12.19 1.76
N PRO A 140 -1.63 12.89 2.40
CA PRO A 140 -3.02 12.90 1.96
C PRO A 140 -3.14 13.45 0.54
N ASP A 141 -4.17 12.99 -0.16
CA ASP A 141 -4.48 13.42 -1.51
C ASP A 141 -5.20 14.78 -1.52
N VAL A 142 -4.44 15.83 -1.24
CA VAL A 142 -4.88 17.23 -1.17
C VAL A 142 -4.05 18.05 -2.15
N GLU A 143 -4.71 18.99 -2.84
CA GLU A 143 -4.03 19.87 -3.78
C GLU A 143 -2.99 20.74 -3.07
N LYS A 144 -1.84 20.94 -3.72
CA LYS A 144 -0.76 21.76 -3.17
C LYS A 144 -1.21 23.21 -2.86
N ALA A 145 -2.16 23.72 -3.62
CA ALA A 145 -2.68 25.08 -3.49
C ALA A 145 -3.73 25.24 -2.37
N ASP A 146 -4.08 24.16 -1.66
CA ASP A 146 -5.02 24.21 -0.54
C ASP A 146 -4.33 24.83 0.70
N GLU A 147 -4.42 26.16 0.80
CA GLU A 147 -3.81 26.94 1.88
C GLU A 147 -4.49 26.70 3.24
N GLU A 148 -5.79 26.37 3.23
CA GLU A 148 -6.56 26.08 4.45
C GLU A 148 -6.10 24.77 5.08
N PHE A 149 -6.02 23.69 4.31
CA PHE A 149 -5.46 22.44 4.78
C PHE A 149 -4.02 22.63 5.28
N ALA A 150 -3.20 23.38 4.53
CA ALA A 150 -1.83 23.67 4.92
C ALA A 150 -1.74 24.41 6.27
N ARG A 151 -2.66 25.35 6.54
CA ARG A 151 -2.76 26.07 7.82
C ARG A 151 -3.19 25.12 8.95
N ILE A 152 -4.24 24.34 8.75
CA ILE A 152 -4.76 23.38 9.74
C ILE A 152 -3.67 22.39 10.13
N ILE A 153 -3.05 21.70 9.17
CA ILE A 153 -2.08 20.63 9.49
C ILE A 153 -0.81 21.18 10.16
N LYS A 154 -0.39 22.41 9.82
CA LYS A 154 0.70 23.11 10.52
C LYS A 154 0.34 23.42 11.97
N SER A 155 -0.89 23.90 12.25
CA SER A 155 -1.34 24.14 13.63
C SER A 155 -1.39 22.85 14.47
N LEU A 156 -1.53 21.69 13.82
CA LEU A 156 -1.48 20.38 14.47
C LEU A 156 -0.05 19.82 14.61
N GLY A 157 0.96 20.62 14.27
CA GLY A 157 2.38 20.33 14.51
C GLY A 157 3.10 19.63 13.35
N PHE A 158 2.47 19.47 12.18
CA PHE A 158 3.14 18.88 11.03
C PHE A 158 4.07 19.87 10.33
N LYS A 159 5.22 19.35 9.87
CA LYS A 159 6.11 20.05 8.94
C LYS A 159 5.82 19.58 7.52
N ILE A 160 5.34 20.49 6.67
CA ILE A 160 5.07 20.19 5.26
C ILE A 160 6.38 20.20 4.49
N LYS A 161 6.74 19.08 3.87
CA LYS A 161 7.92 18.98 2.99
C LYS A 161 7.50 19.28 1.55
N ASN A 162 7.76 20.50 1.10
CA ASN A 162 7.33 20.98 -0.22
C ASN A 162 8.41 20.92 -1.32
N GLU A 163 9.61 20.45 -1.00
CA GLU A 163 10.77 20.56 -1.89
C GLU A 163 10.81 19.51 -3.01
N SER A 164 10.09 18.39 -2.89
CA SER A 164 10.09 17.36 -3.93
C SER A 164 9.29 17.82 -5.15
N LYS A 165 9.98 17.89 -6.29
CA LYS A 165 9.39 18.23 -7.60
C LYS A 165 8.96 16.99 -8.39
N ASN A 166 9.58 15.83 -8.14
CA ASN A 166 9.41 14.59 -8.91
C ASN A 166 9.14 13.38 -7.98
N PHE A 167 9.80 12.23 -8.24
CA PHE A 167 9.61 10.93 -7.55
C PHE A 167 10.39 10.77 -6.25
N GLU A 168 10.85 11.85 -5.64
CA GLU A 168 11.74 11.83 -4.45
C GLU A 168 10.99 11.52 -3.15
N GLY A 169 9.65 11.65 -3.16
CA GLY A 169 8.78 11.30 -2.03
C GLY A 169 8.46 9.81 -1.93
N ILE A 170 7.86 9.39 -0.81
CA ILE A 170 7.33 8.01 -0.67
C ILE A 170 6.19 7.79 -1.68
N GLN A 171 5.41 8.83 -1.95
CA GLN A 171 4.38 8.88 -3.00
C GLN A 171 4.69 10.03 -3.96
N PRO A 172 4.33 9.88 -5.26
CA PRO A 172 4.38 11.00 -6.19
C PRO A 172 3.38 12.09 -5.78
N ARG A 173 3.83 13.34 -5.82
CA ARG A 173 3.03 14.52 -5.46
C ARG A 173 2.17 15.05 -6.61
N PHE A 174 2.68 14.96 -7.83
CA PHE A 174 1.96 15.34 -9.04
C PHE A 174 1.57 14.06 -9.77
N VAL A 175 0.27 13.90 -10.01
CA VAL A 175 -0.31 12.73 -10.66
C VAL A 175 -1.22 13.20 -11.79
N PHE A 176 -1.28 12.42 -12.87
CA PHE A 176 -2.24 12.65 -13.93
C PHE A 176 -3.55 11.96 -13.57
N ARG A 177 -4.66 12.70 -13.61
CA ARG A 177 -6.01 12.18 -13.39
C ARG A 177 -6.83 12.38 -14.63
N LEU A 178 -7.39 11.29 -15.14
CA LEU A 178 -8.39 11.34 -16.20
C LEU A 178 -9.76 11.24 -15.55
N ASP A 179 -10.55 12.31 -15.67
CA ASP A 179 -11.93 12.30 -15.17
C ASP A 179 -12.83 11.53 -16.15
N THR A 180 -13.26 10.34 -15.72
CA THR A 180 -14.13 9.45 -16.48
C THR A 180 -15.60 9.54 -16.06
N ARG A 181 -15.92 10.35 -15.04
CA ARG A 181 -17.29 10.43 -14.51
C ARG A 181 -18.23 10.98 -15.56
N SER A 182 -19.38 10.32 -15.71
CA SER A 182 -20.47 10.75 -16.60
C SER A 182 -20.04 10.97 -18.05
N LYS A 183 -19.06 10.21 -18.55
CA LYS A 183 -18.59 10.26 -19.94
C LYS A 183 -18.71 8.88 -20.60
N THR A 184 -19.10 8.84 -21.87
CA THR A 184 -18.96 7.64 -22.70
C THR A 184 -17.51 7.42 -23.13
N GLU A 185 -17.21 6.23 -23.66
CA GLU A 185 -15.88 5.93 -24.21
C GLU A 185 -15.52 6.87 -25.36
N GLU A 186 -16.49 7.23 -26.21
CA GLU A 186 -16.30 8.16 -27.33
C GLU A 186 -16.00 9.56 -26.83
N GLU A 187 -16.75 10.07 -25.86
CA GLU A 187 -16.54 11.38 -25.27
C GLU A 187 -15.16 11.46 -24.59
N LEU A 188 -14.78 10.40 -23.88
CA LEU A 188 -13.48 10.30 -23.25
C LEU A 188 -12.35 10.28 -24.29
N LEU A 189 -12.50 9.46 -25.34
CA LEU A 189 -11.52 9.39 -26.42
C LEU A 189 -11.38 10.73 -27.14
N MET A 190 -12.47 11.46 -27.35
CA MET A 190 -12.46 12.79 -27.98
C MET A 190 -11.78 13.86 -27.11
N SER A 191 -11.73 13.67 -25.80
CA SER A 191 -10.97 14.56 -24.89
C SER A 191 -9.44 14.45 -25.04
N PHE A 192 -8.94 13.36 -25.62
CA PHE A 192 -7.50 13.18 -25.82
C PHE A 192 -6.98 13.99 -27.00
N ASN A 193 -5.68 14.33 -27.02
CA ASN A 193 -5.08 14.95 -28.19
C ASN A 193 -5.11 14.03 -29.43
N GLN A 194 -4.97 14.62 -30.63
CA GLN A 194 -5.07 13.89 -31.90
C GLN A 194 -4.11 12.70 -32.00
N LYS A 195 -2.87 12.87 -31.53
CA LYS A 195 -1.83 11.82 -31.59
C LYS A 195 -2.18 10.62 -30.71
N ALA A 196 -2.71 10.86 -29.50
CA ALA A 196 -3.16 9.80 -28.60
C ALA A 196 -4.31 8.99 -29.23
N ARG A 197 -5.34 9.67 -29.76
CA ARG A 197 -6.46 8.99 -30.45
C ARG A 197 -5.98 8.16 -31.66
N TYR A 198 -5.06 8.71 -32.45
CA TYR A 198 -4.48 8.01 -33.58
C TYR A 198 -3.74 6.73 -33.14
N ASN A 199 -2.89 6.82 -32.11
CA ASN A 199 -2.11 5.68 -31.62
C ASN A 199 -2.97 4.58 -31.01
N ILE A 200 -4.03 4.92 -30.26
CA ILE A 200 -4.99 3.95 -29.72
C ILE A 200 -5.61 3.14 -30.87
N ARG A 201 -6.12 3.81 -31.90
CA ARG A 201 -6.71 3.14 -33.08
C ARG A 201 -5.69 2.35 -33.88
N LEU A 202 -4.45 2.85 -33.95
CA LEU A 202 -3.36 2.15 -34.64
C LEU A 202 -3.01 0.84 -33.94
N ALA A 203 -2.96 0.81 -32.60
CA ALA A 203 -2.70 -0.41 -31.84
C ALA A 203 -3.73 -1.51 -32.16
N ALA A 204 -5.02 -1.15 -32.17
CA ALA A 204 -6.09 -2.08 -32.56
C ALA A 204 -5.91 -2.58 -34.00
N ARG A 205 -5.63 -1.70 -34.97
CA ARG A 205 -5.36 -2.10 -36.38
C ARG A 205 -4.12 -2.97 -36.55
N LYS A 206 -3.16 -2.89 -35.61
CA LYS A 206 -1.94 -3.70 -35.60
C LYS A 206 -2.13 -5.05 -34.89
N GLY A 207 -3.35 -5.39 -34.49
CA GLY A 207 -3.66 -6.68 -33.85
C GLY A 207 -3.24 -6.75 -32.38
N VAL A 208 -3.12 -5.62 -31.69
CA VAL A 208 -2.90 -5.63 -30.24
C VAL A 208 -4.19 -6.07 -29.54
N GLU A 209 -4.11 -7.18 -28.82
CA GLU A 209 -5.19 -7.72 -28.00
C GLU A 209 -4.96 -7.40 -26.51
N ILE A 210 -6.05 -7.24 -25.77
CA ILE A 210 -6.03 -6.97 -24.32
C ILE A 210 -6.81 -8.08 -23.64
N ARG A 211 -6.24 -8.65 -22.58
CA ARG A 211 -6.90 -9.62 -21.70
C ARG A 211 -6.65 -9.28 -20.25
N ILE A 212 -7.54 -9.75 -19.38
CA ILE A 212 -7.30 -9.71 -17.94
C ILE A 212 -6.24 -10.76 -17.60
N GLY A 213 -5.17 -10.31 -16.95
CA GLY A 213 -4.08 -11.16 -16.51
C GLY A 213 -4.39 -11.88 -15.20
N SER A 214 -3.54 -12.84 -14.88
CA SER A 214 -3.60 -13.71 -13.70
C SER A 214 -2.22 -13.80 -13.04
N LYS A 215 -2.07 -14.60 -11.99
CA LYS A 215 -0.77 -14.73 -11.30
C LYS A 215 0.29 -15.36 -12.21
N GLU A 216 -0.15 -16.20 -13.13
CA GLU A 216 0.65 -16.88 -14.14
C GLU A 216 1.36 -15.87 -15.07
N ASP A 217 0.82 -14.65 -15.20
CA ASP A 217 1.37 -13.59 -16.04
C ASP A 217 2.43 -12.72 -15.33
N ILE A 218 2.58 -12.86 -14.01
CA ILE A 218 3.50 -12.03 -13.22
C ILE A 218 4.95 -12.15 -13.67
N PRO A 219 5.50 -13.34 -14.04
CA PRO A 219 6.87 -13.43 -14.52
C PRO A 219 7.13 -12.55 -15.76
N GLU A 220 6.20 -12.57 -16.73
CA GLU A 220 6.34 -11.77 -17.96
C GLU A 220 6.10 -10.28 -17.67
N PHE A 221 5.08 -9.94 -16.88
CA PHE A 221 4.87 -8.57 -16.41
C PHE A 221 6.12 -8.01 -15.70
N HIS A 222 6.72 -8.80 -14.80
CA HIS A 222 7.91 -8.39 -14.05
C HIS A 222 9.10 -8.18 -14.98
N LYS A 223 9.30 -9.02 -16.00
CA LYS A 223 10.35 -8.82 -17.01
C LYS A 223 10.21 -7.47 -17.72
N ILE A 224 9.00 -7.13 -18.18
CA ILE A 224 8.71 -5.83 -18.81
C ILE A 224 8.98 -4.67 -17.84
N MET A 225 8.59 -4.84 -16.56
CA MET A 225 8.84 -3.85 -15.52
C MET A 225 10.34 -3.64 -15.26
N VAL A 226 11.15 -4.71 -15.24
CA VAL A 226 12.61 -4.64 -15.08
C VAL A 226 13.25 -3.91 -16.25
N GLU A 227 12.91 -4.27 -17.48
CA GLU A 227 13.42 -3.57 -18.68
C GLU A 227 13.08 -2.07 -18.63
N THR A 228 11.84 -1.76 -18.25
CA THR A 228 11.37 -0.37 -18.07
C THR A 228 12.08 0.35 -16.92
N GLY A 229 12.28 -0.32 -15.79
CA GLY A 229 13.00 0.21 -14.63
C GLY A 229 14.46 0.52 -14.92
N ILE A 230 15.13 -0.31 -15.72
CA ILE A 230 16.50 -0.06 -16.19
C ILE A 230 16.53 1.17 -17.11
N ARG A 231 15.62 1.22 -18.10
CA ARG A 231 15.54 2.32 -19.07
C ARG A 231 15.25 3.66 -18.39
N ASP A 232 14.27 3.67 -17.48
CA ASP A 232 13.71 4.89 -16.88
C ASP A 232 14.28 5.16 -15.46
N LYS A 233 15.25 4.34 -15.02
CA LYS A 233 16.03 4.46 -13.78
C LYS A 233 15.19 4.48 -12.49
N PHE A 234 14.23 3.56 -12.36
CA PHE A 234 13.47 3.37 -11.12
C PHE A 234 13.58 1.94 -10.57
N VAL A 235 13.38 1.82 -9.26
CA VAL A 235 13.46 0.54 -8.54
C VAL A 235 12.19 -0.27 -8.77
N VAL A 236 12.36 -1.49 -9.28
CA VAL A 236 11.28 -2.47 -9.46
C VAL A 236 11.17 -3.36 -8.22
N ARG A 237 9.94 -3.67 -7.81
CA ARG A 237 9.67 -4.61 -6.70
C ARG A 237 9.77 -6.05 -7.18
N SER A 238 10.01 -6.99 -6.27
CA SER A 238 10.10 -8.41 -6.61
C SER A 238 8.77 -8.98 -7.13
N PRO A 239 8.78 -10.10 -7.88
CA PRO A 239 7.55 -10.78 -8.32
C PRO A 239 6.59 -11.08 -7.16
N ALA A 240 7.12 -11.59 -6.05
CA ALA A 240 6.36 -11.89 -4.83
C ALA A 240 5.60 -10.68 -4.26
N TYR A 241 6.08 -9.45 -4.51
CA TYR A 241 5.33 -8.24 -4.13
C TYR A 241 4.05 -8.08 -4.94
N PHE A 242 4.09 -8.34 -6.24
CA PHE A 242 2.94 -8.26 -7.14
C PHE A 242 1.96 -9.41 -6.93
N GLU A 243 2.45 -10.63 -6.70
CA GLU A 243 1.63 -11.78 -6.31
C GLU A 243 0.80 -11.45 -5.08
N LYS A 244 1.47 -10.91 -4.05
CA LYS A 244 0.82 -10.52 -2.80
C LYS A 244 -0.18 -9.39 -2.98
N MET A 245 0.07 -8.46 -3.91
CA MET A 245 -0.90 -7.42 -4.25
C MET A 245 -2.18 -8.02 -4.82
N LEU A 246 -2.07 -8.93 -5.80
CA LEU A 246 -3.22 -9.63 -6.38
C LEU A 246 -3.97 -10.44 -5.30
N ASP A 247 -3.25 -11.19 -4.47
CA ASP A 247 -3.86 -11.97 -3.37
C ASP A 247 -4.70 -11.14 -2.40
N CYS A 248 -4.25 -9.92 -2.11
CA CYS A 248 -4.90 -9.10 -1.09
C CYS A 248 -5.96 -8.17 -1.68
N LEU A 249 -5.76 -7.67 -2.91
CA LEU A 249 -6.59 -6.62 -3.51
C LEU A 249 -7.61 -7.15 -4.52
N GLY A 250 -7.36 -8.31 -5.14
CA GLY A 250 -8.11 -8.82 -6.29
C GLY A 250 -7.35 -8.55 -7.58
#